data_AF-A0A6M0AQX8-F1
#
_entry.id   AF-A0A6M0AQX8-F1
#
_cell.length_a   1.000
_cell.length_b   1.000
_cell.length_c   1.000
_cell.angle_alpha   90.00
_cell.angle_beta   90.00
_cell.angle_gamma   90.00
#
_symmetry.space_group_name_H-M   'P 1'
#
loop_
_entity.id
_entity.type
_entity.pdbx_description
1 polymer ?
#
loop_
_entity_poly.entity_id
_entity_poly.type
_entity_poly.pdbx_seq_one_letter_code
_entity_poly.pdbx_strand_id
1 'polypeptide(L)'
;MTNYNYTFDPDWGSPPGETIADLLEEKDLTEADLVKDLDCTIEDISELINGKAAITKDTAAKLSRVLGSTEGFWLEREAQYRAALAKIAEAERLESWVDWLDEFPVKELQKAGQISDCRLDSRNKPRVVQELLQLFGVASPDQWRACYGNLAVSFRRSRTGQDNTGAIITWIRLGEIKVENLNCPQFNRAKFEEAVQEIRTLTVLPPEYFLPRLQQLCCQAGVLWVLVEKI
;
A
#
# COMPACT_ATOMS: atom_id res chain seq x y z
N MET A 1 3.72 9.01 -34.00
CA MET A 1 3.54 7.58 -33.67
C MET A 1 3.18 7.51 -32.20
N THR A 2 1.91 7.28 -31.88
CA THR A 2 1.44 7.08 -30.49
C THR A 2 1.75 5.65 -30.08
N ASN A 3 2.83 5.45 -29.33
CA ASN A 3 3.10 4.18 -28.65
C ASN A 3 2.10 4.03 -27.51
N TYR A 4 0.95 3.43 -27.79
CA TYR A 4 0.08 2.93 -26.74
C TYR A 4 0.69 1.63 -26.22
N ASN A 5 1.43 1.75 -25.12
CA ASN A 5 1.82 0.60 -24.31
C ASN A 5 0.56 0.16 -23.54
N TYR A 6 -0.31 -0.62 -24.19
CA TYR A 6 -1.41 -1.28 -23.49
C TYR A 6 -0.80 -2.40 -22.65
N THR A 7 -0.62 -2.13 -21.36
CA THR A 7 -0.27 -3.18 -20.40
C THR A 7 -1.47 -4.12 -20.29
N PHE A 8 -1.30 -5.38 -20.69
CA PHE A 8 -2.32 -6.42 -20.49
C PHE A 8 -2.51 -6.62 -18.99
N ASP A 9 -3.70 -6.28 -18.48
CA ASP A 9 -3.99 -6.25 -17.05
C ASP A 9 -5.36 -6.90 -16.77
N PRO A 10 -5.45 -8.24 -16.80
CA PRO A 10 -6.71 -8.95 -16.63
C PRO A 10 -7.24 -8.83 -15.20
N ASP A 11 -8.56 -8.96 -15.09
CA ASP A 11 -9.36 -9.08 -13.86
C ASP A 11 -9.73 -10.54 -13.54
N TRP A 12 -9.05 -11.49 -14.20
CA TRP A 12 -9.20 -12.93 -14.02
C TRP A 12 -7.82 -13.60 -14.01
N GLY A 13 -7.74 -14.81 -13.48
CA GLY A 13 -6.52 -15.63 -13.50
C GLY A 13 -6.82 -17.04 -14.00
N SER A 14 -6.03 -17.51 -14.97
CA SER A 14 -6.07 -18.92 -15.40
C SER A 14 -5.43 -19.81 -14.34
N PRO A 15 -6.16 -20.75 -13.70
CA PRO A 15 -5.56 -21.70 -12.79
C PRO A 15 -4.56 -22.61 -13.52
N PRO A 16 -3.45 -23.01 -12.89
CA PRO A 16 -2.51 -23.97 -13.49
C PRO A 16 -3.15 -25.31 -13.82
N GLY A 17 -4.24 -25.64 -13.12
CA GLY A 17 -5.04 -26.83 -13.35
C GLY A 17 -5.69 -26.94 -14.73
N GLU A 18 -6.03 -25.82 -15.38
CA GLU A 18 -6.45 -25.83 -16.79
C GLU A 18 -5.33 -26.36 -17.69
N THR A 19 -4.09 -25.91 -17.47
CA THR A 19 -2.91 -26.41 -18.19
C THR A 19 -2.66 -27.89 -17.90
N ILE A 20 -2.94 -28.36 -16.69
CA ILE A 20 -2.86 -29.78 -16.35
C ILE A 20 -3.91 -30.59 -17.13
N ALA A 21 -5.16 -30.12 -17.16
CA ALA A 21 -6.25 -30.78 -17.87
C ALA A 21 -5.97 -30.86 -19.38
N ASP A 22 -5.51 -29.77 -20.00
CA ASP A 22 -5.16 -29.74 -21.43
C ASP A 22 -4.04 -30.75 -21.75
N LEU A 23 -3.01 -30.84 -20.90
CA LEU A 23 -1.89 -31.77 -21.11
C LEU A 23 -2.26 -33.24 -20.83
N LEU A 24 -3.24 -33.49 -19.96
CA LEU A 24 -3.80 -34.83 -19.76
C LEU A 24 -4.53 -35.27 -21.03
N GLU A 25 -5.37 -34.41 -21.61
CA GLU A 25 -6.08 -34.68 -22.86
C GLU A 25 -5.10 -34.90 -24.03
N GLU A 26 -4.07 -34.05 -24.17
CA GLU A 26 -3.05 -34.20 -25.23
C GLU A 26 -2.28 -35.54 -25.16
N LYS A 27 -2.14 -36.10 -23.95
CA LYS A 27 -1.39 -37.33 -23.69
C LYS A 27 -2.27 -38.59 -23.58
N ASP A 28 -3.59 -38.47 -23.81
CA ASP A 28 -4.57 -39.54 -23.57
C ASP A 28 -4.49 -40.11 -22.13
N LEU A 29 -4.18 -39.27 -21.13
CA LEU A 29 -4.09 -39.63 -19.72
C LEU A 29 -5.34 -39.21 -18.96
N THR A 30 -5.75 -40.00 -17.97
CA THR A 30 -6.87 -39.63 -17.09
C THR A 30 -6.38 -39.02 -15.78
N GLU A 31 -7.25 -38.30 -15.07
CA GLU A 31 -6.96 -37.86 -13.69
C GLU A 31 -6.57 -39.03 -12.78
N ALA A 32 -7.17 -40.21 -12.98
CA ALA A 32 -6.84 -41.42 -12.23
C ALA A 32 -5.43 -41.95 -12.50
N ASP A 33 -4.88 -41.68 -13.69
CA ASP A 33 -3.48 -42.00 -14.00
C ASP A 33 -2.55 -40.99 -13.30
N LEU A 34 -2.93 -39.72 -13.30
CA LEU A 34 -2.20 -38.67 -12.58
C LEU A 34 -2.16 -38.92 -11.06
N VAL A 35 -3.26 -39.39 -10.46
CA VAL A 35 -3.32 -39.80 -9.04
C VAL A 35 -2.25 -40.83 -8.71
N LYS A 36 -2.11 -41.86 -9.55
CA LYS A 36 -1.13 -42.94 -9.36
C LYS A 36 0.30 -42.42 -9.49
N ASP A 37 0.55 -41.58 -10.49
CA ASP A 37 1.90 -41.09 -10.79
C ASP A 37 2.40 -40.02 -9.80
N LEU A 38 1.49 -39.23 -9.22
CA LEU A 38 1.82 -38.21 -8.22
C LEU A 38 1.84 -38.73 -6.78
N ASP A 39 1.40 -39.97 -6.55
CA ASP A 39 1.24 -40.58 -5.22
C ASP A 39 0.38 -39.67 -4.30
N CYS A 40 -0.83 -39.36 -4.76
CA CYS A 40 -1.79 -38.48 -4.08
C CYS A 40 -3.21 -39.04 -4.17
N THR A 41 -4.21 -38.32 -3.66
CA THR A 41 -5.62 -38.73 -3.76
C THR A 41 -6.32 -38.10 -4.95
N ILE A 42 -7.45 -38.67 -5.38
CA ILE A 42 -8.33 -38.08 -6.40
C ILE A 42 -8.83 -36.69 -5.97
N GLU A 43 -9.00 -36.48 -4.66
CA GLU A 43 -9.40 -35.20 -4.08
C GLU A 43 -8.29 -34.16 -4.25
N ASP A 44 -7.03 -34.52 -3.97
CA ASP A 44 -5.87 -33.64 -4.18
C ASP A 44 -5.74 -33.21 -5.64
N ILE A 45 -5.91 -34.15 -6.60
CA ILE A 45 -5.89 -33.83 -8.03
C ILE A 45 -7.04 -32.91 -8.41
N SER A 46 -8.26 -33.18 -7.91
CA SER A 46 -9.41 -32.31 -8.17
C SER A 46 -9.19 -30.90 -7.62
N GLU A 47 -8.64 -30.77 -6.41
CA GLU A 47 -8.31 -29.46 -5.84
C GLU A 47 -7.20 -28.75 -6.63
N LEU A 48 -6.22 -29.50 -7.14
CA LEU A 48 -5.14 -28.97 -7.97
C LEU A 48 -5.67 -28.46 -9.32
N ILE A 49 -6.53 -29.23 -9.99
CA ILE A 49 -7.16 -28.88 -11.27
C ILE A 49 -8.07 -27.64 -11.10
N ASN A 50 -8.80 -27.57 -9.99
CA ASN A 50 -9.66 -26.42 -9.68
C ASN A 50 -8.90 -25.20 -9.12
N GLY A 51 -7.57 -25.24 -9.03
CA GLY A 51 -6.74 -24.14 -8.50
C GLY A 51 -6.87 -23.89 -6.98
N LYS A 52 -7.56 -24.78 -6.27
CA LYS A 52 -7.70 -24.70 -4.80
C LYS A 52 -6.41 -25.11 -4.10
N ALA A 53 -5.85 -26.26 -4.48
CA ALA A 53 -4.55 -26.70 -3.99
C ALA A 53 -3.43 -25.97 -4.76
N ALA A 54 -2.32 -25.68 -4.06
CA ALA A 54 -1.17 -25.02 -4.65
C ALA A 54 -0.19 -26.04 -5.26
N ILE A 55 0.38 -25.72 -6.42
CA ILE A 55 1.52 -26.48 -6.94
C ILE A 55 2.74 -26.20 -6.06
N THR A 56 3.08 -27.16 -5.21
CA THR A 56 4.32 -27.11 -4.41
C THR A 56 5.53 -27.50 -5.26
N LYS A 57 6.74 -27.33 -4.71
CA LYS A 57 7.97 -27.79 -5.37
C LYS A 57 7.95 -29.31 -5.65
N ASP A 58 7.42 -30.11 -4.72
CA ASP A 58 7.29 -31.56 -4.92
C ASP A 58 6.30 -31.87 -6.04
N THR A 59 5.13 -31.22 -6.02
CA THR A 59 4.11 -31.36 -7.05
C THR A 59 4.66 -30.95 -8.42
N ALA A 60 5.38 -29.82 -8.51
CA ALA A 60 6.02 -29.36 -9.75
C ALA A 60 7.07 -30.36 -10.28
N ALA A 61 7.88 -30.96 -9.38
CA ALA A 61 8.83 -32.01 -9.74
C ALA A 61 8.11 -33.22 -10.36
N LYS A 62 7.03 -33.68 -9.73
CA LYS A 62 6.23 -34.81 -10.24
C LYS A 62 5.55 -34.48 -11.57
N LEU A 63 4.87 -33.33 -11.66
CA LEU A 63 4.22 -32.86 -12.90
C LEU A 63 5.23 -32.75 -14.05
N SER A 64 6.46 -32.27 -13.78
CA SER A 64 7.49 -32.16 -14.81
C SER A 64 7.91 -33.51 -15.40
N ARG A 65 7.84 -34.59 -14.60
CA ARG A 65 8.19 -35.95 -15.03
C ARG A 65 7.04 -36.64 -15.77
N VAL A 66 5.81 -36.39 -15.34
CA VAL A 66 4.60 -37.06 -15.86
C VAL A 66 4.06 -36.33 -17.10
N LEU A 67 3.86 -35.02 -17.00
CA LEU A 67 3.26 -34.20 -18.06
C LEU A 67 4.31 -33.47 -18.91
N GLY A 68 5.56 -33.45 -18.47
CA GLY A 68 6.65 -32.75 -19.16
C GLY A 68 6.78 -31.29 -18.73
N SER A 69 7.44 -30.49 -19.58
CA SER A 69 7.94 -29.15 -19.23
C SER A 69 8.99 -29.20 -18.11
N THR A 70 9.18 -28.11 -17.37
CA THR A 70 10.18 -27.99 -16.30
C THR A 70 9.52 -27.72 -14.96
N GLU A 71 10.19 -28.03 -13.85
CA GLU A 71 9.72 -27.64 -12.52
C GLU A 71 9.47 -26.12 -12.42
N GLY A 72 10.35 -25.33 -13.03
CA GLY A 72 10.25 -23.87 -13.05
C GLY A 72 9.01 -23.37 -13.79
N PHE A 73 8.62 -24.04 -14.89
CA PHE A 73 7.38 -23.69 -15.61
C PHE A 73 6.15 -23.83 -14.71
N TRP A 74 6.02 -24.94 -13.99
CA TRP A 74 4.88 -25.20 -13.12
C TRP A 74 4.82 -24.25 -11.93
N LEU A 75 5.97 -23.95 -11.31
CA LEU A 75 6.05 -22.98 -10.21
C LEU A 75 5.75 -21.56 -10.67
N GLU A 76 6.21 -21.16 -11.85
CA GLU A 76 5.91 -19.84 -12.43
C GLU A 76 4.41 -19.71 -12.75
N ARG A 77 3.79 -20.76 -13.30
CA ARG A 77 2.33 -20.78 -13.53
C ARG A 77 1.54 -20.60 -12.24
N GLU A 78 1.91 -21.31 -11.18
CA GLU A 78 1.31 -21.15 -9.85
C GLU A 78 1.47 -19.73 -9.32
N ALA A 79 2.70 -19.18 -9.40
CA ALA A 79 2.98 -17.82 -8.92
C ALA A 79 2.12 -16.78 -9.65
N GLN A 80 2.01 -16.88 -10.98
CA GLN A 80 1.17 -15.98 -11.79
C GLN A 80 -0.31 -16.07 -11.40
N TYR A 81 -0.83 -17.28 -11.21
CA TYR A 81 -2.21 -17.48 -10.80
C TYR A 81 -2.50 -16.91 -9.42
N ARG A 82 -1.63 -17.18 -8.42
CA ARG A 82 -1.78 -16.64 -7.07
C ARG A 82 -1.66 -15.12 -7.03
N ALA A 83 -0.77 -14.54 -7.84
CA ALA A 83 -0.67 -13.09 -8.00
C ALA A 83 -1.96 -12.49 -8.57
N ALA A 84 -2.57 -13.13 -9.58
CA ALA A 84 -3.85 -12.70 -10.15
C ALA A 84 -4.99 -12.75 -9.11
N LEU A 85 -5.12 -13.85 -8.38
CA LEU A 85 -6.12 -13.97 -7.31
C LEU A 85 -5.92 -12.92 -6.20
N ALA A 86 -4.67 -12.69 -5.78
CA ALA A 86 -4.36 -11.69 -4.77
C ALA A 86 -4.72 -10.27 -5.23
N LYS A 87 -4.51 -9.96 -6.52
CA LYS A 87 -4.89 -8.69 -7.12
C LYS A 87 -6.41 -8.50 -7.14
N ILE A 88 -7.17 -9.53 -7.51
CA ILE A 88 -8.64 -9.49 -7.53
C ILE A 88 -9.17 -9.25 -6.11
N ALA A 89 -8.71 -10.06 -5.14
CA ALA A 89 -9.09 -9.91 -3.74
C ALA A 89 -8.72 -8.53 -3.20
N GLU A 90 -7.57 -7.98 -3.59
CA GLU A 90 -7.19 -6.63 -3.19
C GLU A 90 -8.11 -5.56 -3.77
N ALA A 91 -8.50 -5.68 -5.05
CA ALA A 91 -9.45 -4.75 -5.65
C ALA A 91 -10.80 -4.75 -4.90
N GLU A 92 -11.31 -5.93 -4.54
CA GLU A 92 -12.53 -6.08 -3.74
C GLU A 92 -12.40 -5.45 -2.34
N ARG A 93 -11.25 -5.64 -1.66
CA ARG A 93 -10.98 -5.00 -0.36
C ARG A 93 -10.97 -3.49 -0.48
N LEU A 94 -10.24 -2.94 -1.45
CA LEU A 94 -10.16 -1.49 -1.67
C LEU A 94 -11.53 -0.90 -2.00
N GLU A 95 -12.36 -1.61 -2.77
CA GLU A 95 -13.74 -1.21 -3.04
C GLU A 95 -14.59 -1.21 -1.76
N SER A 96 -14.44 -2.21 -0.90
CA SER A 96 -15.15 -2.28 0.38
C SER A 96 -14.82 -1.14 1.36
N TRP A 97 -13.71 -0.43 1.14
CA TRP A 97 -13.24 0.68 1.98
C TRP A 97 -13.48 2.05 1.38
N VAL A 98 -14.24 2.15 0.29
CA VAL A 98 -14.50 3.42 -0.39
C VAL A 98 -15.14 4.47 0.52
N ASP A 99 -16.01 4.06 1.45
CA ASP A 99 -16.68 4.98 2.38
C ASP A 99 -15.70 5.62 3.38
N TRP A 100 -14.53 5.00 3.61
CA TRP A 100 -13.48 5.57 4.46
C TRP A 100 -12.93 6.90 3.90
N LEU A 101 -13.05 7.13 2.58
CA LEU A 101 -12.65 8.38 1.95
C LEU A 101 -13.38 9.61 2.51
N ASP A 102 -14.60 9.43 3.02
CA ASP A 102 -15.42 10.52 3.56
C ASP A 102 -14.86 11.08 4.88
N GLU A 103 -13.93 10.37 5.53
CA GLU A 103 -13.23 10.84 6.73
C GLU A 103 -12.10 11.84 6.42
N PHE A 104 -11.76 12.09 5.14
CA PHE A 104 -10.59 12.87 4.75
C PHE A 104 -10.89 14.02 3.75
N PRO A 105 -10.07 15.08 3.74
CA PRO A 105 -10.14 16.15 2.74
C PRO A 105 -9.50 15.69 1.40
N VAL A 106 -10.13 14.73 0.72
CA VAL A 106 -9.60 14.10 -0.50
C VAL A 106 -9.33 15.14 -1.60
N LYS A 107 -10.23 16.11 -1.79
CA LYS A 107 -10.07 17.12 -2.85
C LYS A 107 -8.89 18.03 -2.62
N GLU A 108 -8.61 18.35 -1.37
CA GLU A 108 -7.49 19.18 -0.98
C GLU A 108 -6.18 18.40 -1.08
N LEU A 109 -6.19 17.11 -0.76
CA LEU A 109 -5.03 16.23 -0.99
C LEU A 109 -4.70 16.07 -2.48
N GLN A 110 -5.71 15.97 -3.34
CA GLN A 110 -5.53 15.97 -4.80
C GLN A 110 -4.87 17.28 -5.27
N LYS A 111 -5.38 18.43 -4.81
CA LYS A 111 -4.82 19.76 -5.16
C LYS A 111 -3.39 19.94 -4.65
N ALA A 112 -3.09 19.40 -3.47
CA ALA A 112 -1.76 19.44 -2.88
C ALA A 112 -0.79 18.41 -3.48
N GLY A 113 -1.24 17.62 -4.48
CA GLY A 113 -0.41 16.61 -5.15
C GLY A 113 0.03 15.47 -4.26
N GLN A 114 -0.67 15.22 -3.14
CA GLN A 114 -0.35 14.14 -2.20
C GLN A 114 -0.96 12.80 -2.62
N ILE A 115 -2.03 12.86 -3.42
CA ILE A 115 -2.69 11.74 -4.06
C ILE A 115 -3.05 12.15 -5.50
N SER A 116 -3.43 11.19 -6.32
CA SER A 116 -3.71 11.41 -7.73
C SER A 116 -4.90 12.32 -7.97
N ASP A 117 -4.71 13.33 -8.82
CA ASP A 117 -5.80 14.18 -9.30
C ASP A 117 -6.66 13.43 -10.32
N CYS A 118 -7.82 12.95 -9.85
CA CYS A 118 -8.78 12.22 -10.67
C CYS A 118 -10.22 12.48 -10.22
N ARG A 119 -11.17 12.17 -11.12
CA ARG A 119 -12.59 12.16 -10.78
C ARG A 119 -12.86 11.07 -9.73
N LEU A 120 -13.69 11.37 -8.73
CA LEU A 120 -14.08 10.41 -7.67
C LEU A 120 -15.32 9.62 -8.08
N ASP A 121 -15.19 8.78 -9.10
CA ASP A 121 -16.20 7.81 -9.52
C ASP A 121 -15.86 6.40 -9.01
N SER A 122 -16.79 5.44 -9.18
CA SER A 122 -16.63 4.06 -8.72
C SER A 122 -15.34 3.40 -9.20
N ARG A 123 -14.86 3.76 -10.40
CA ARG A 123 -13.63 3.22 -10.96
C ARG A 123 -12.37 3.74 -10.26
N ASN A 124 -12.36 5.01 -9.86
CA ASN A 124 -11.16 5.65 -9.31
C ASN A 124 -11.10 5.62 -7.78
N LYS A 125 -12.23 5.55 -7.08
CA LYS A 125 -12.27 5.59 -5.61
C LYS A 125 -11.43 4.48 -4.94
N PRO A 126 -11.44 3.21 -5.37
CA PRO A 126 -10.58 2.17 -4.78
C PRO A 126 -9.08 2.50 -4.89
N ARG A 127 -8.65 3.12 -6.00
CA ARG A 127 -7.27 3.59 -6.16
C ARG A 127 -6.92 4.70 -5.18
N VAL A 128 -7.84 5.63 -4.94
CA VAL A 128 -7.64 6.71 -3.96
C VAL A 128 -7.56 6.15 -2.54
N VAL A 129 -8.34 5.11 -2.21
CA VAL A 129 -8.20 4.39 -0.93
C VAL A 129 -6.79 3.82 -0.80
N GLN A 130 -6.28 3.14 -1.83
CA GLN A 130 -4.93 2.59 -1.83
C GLN A 130 -3.86 3.67 -1.62
N GLU A 131 -3.98 4.80 -2.31
CA GLU A 131 -3.06 5.94 -2.16
C GLU A 131 -3.10 6.53 -0.74
N LEU A 132 -4.27 6.60 -0.11
CA LEU A 132 -4.37 7.02 1.30
C LEU A 132 -3.74 6.01 2.26
N LEU A 133 -3.97 4.70 2.07
CA LEU A 133 -3.33 3.66 2.87
C LEU A 133 -1.79 3.76 2.78
N GLN A 134 -1.27 3.99 1.57
CA GLN A 134 0.17 4.22 1.34
C GLN A 134 0.65 5.51 2.00
N LEU A 135 -0.11 6.61 1.87
CA LEU A 135 0.22 7.89 2.50
C LEU A 135 0.37 7.74 4.01
N PHE A 136 -0.55 7.02 4.66
CA PHE A 136 -0.51 6.77 6.10
C PHE A 136 0.43 5.63 6.52
N GLY A 137 0.90 4.81 5.58
CA GLY A 137 1.75 3.66 5.88
C GLY A 137 1.02 2.56 6.67
N VAL A 138 -0.26 2.35 6.39
CA VAL A 138 -1.13 1.38 7.10
C VAL A 138 -1.78 0.41 6.10
N ALA A 139 -2.05 -0.83 6.53
CA ALA A 139 -2.59 -1.85 5.64
C ALA A 139 -4.13 -1.87 5.54
N SER A 140 -4.84 -1.16 6.44
CA SER A 140 -6.30 -1.05 6.40
C SER A 140 -6.83 0.18 7.15
N PRO A 141 -8.09 0.60 6.89
CA PRO A 141 -8.76 1.63 7.69
C PRO A 141 -8.82 1.32 9.19
N ASP A 142 -8.96 0.04 9.56
CA ASP A 142 -9.00 -0.34 10.98
C ASP A 142 -7.64 -0.18 11.65
N GLN A 143 -6.54 -0.49 10.94
CA GLN A 143 -5.20 -0.19 11.43
C GLN A 143 -4.97 1.31 11.54
N TRP A 144 -5.47 2.10 10.58
CA TRP A 144 -5.44 3.56 10.70
C TRP A 144 -6.15 4.03 11.97
N ARG A 145 -7.36 3.53 12.25
CA ARG A 145 -8.10 3.86 13.49
C ARG A 145 -7.36 3.39 14.74
N ALA A 146 -6.69 2.24 14.71
CA ALA A 146 -5.91 1.75 15.85
C ALA A 146 -4.67 2.62 16.12
N CYS A 147 -3.95 3.04 15.07
CA CYS A 147 -2.76 3.88 15.19
C CYS A 147 -3.10 5.33 15.55
N TYR A 148 -4.10 5.91 14.89
CA TYR A 148 -4.38 7.34 14.95
C TYR A 148 -5.62 7.71 15.77
N GLY A 149 -6.54 6.77 16.03
CA GLY A 149 -7.76 7.03 16.80
C GLY A 149 -7.51 7.46 18.25
N ASN A 150 -6.34 7.12 18.80
CA ASN A 150 -5.92 7.49 20.15
C ASN A 150 -4.79 8.54 20.17
N LEU A 151 -4.48 9.21 19.05
CA LEU A 151 -3.45 10.24 19.04
C LEU A 151 -3.86 11.37 20.00
N ALA A 152 -3.27 11.39 21.20
CA ALA A 152 -3.50 12.38 22.25
C ALA A 152 -2.82 13.70 21.91
N VAL A 153 -3.15 14.27 20.76
CA VAL A 153 -2.54 15.51 20.29
C VAL A 153 -3.31 16.68 20.85
N SER A 154 -2.63 17.50 21.65
CA SER A 154 -3.18 18.74 22.19
C SER A 154 -3.18 19.83 21.12
N PHE A 155 -4.24 19.91 20.33
CA PHE A 155 -4.40 20.96 19.33
C PHE A 155 -4.77 22.30 19.99
N ARG A 156 -4.09 23.40 19.63
CA ARG A 156 -4.63 24.75 19.86
C ARG A 156 -5.75 25.01 18.87
N ARG A 157 -7.01 24.85 19.29
CA ARG A 157 -8.21 25.06 18.47
C ARG A 157 -8.85 26.41 18.80
N SER A 158 -9.30 27.14 17.77
CA SER A 158 -9.99 28.43 17.94
C SER A 158 -11.51 28.29 18.13
N ARG A 159 -12.11 27.15 17.76
CA ARG A 159 -13.55 26.90 17.90
C ARG A 159 -13.84 25.44 18.27
N THR A 160 -14.81 25.25 19.15
CA THR A 160 -15.41 23.97 19.55
C THR A 160 -16.36 23.48 18.45
N GLY A 161 -16.23 22.21 18.00
CA GLY A 161 -17.22 21.55 17.14
C GLY A 161 -16.83 21.21 15.69
N GLN A 162 -15.57 21.41 15.27
CA GLN A 162 -15.06 20.85 14.01
C GLN A 162 -14.03 19.78 14.33
N ASP A 163 -14.49 18.56 14.59
CA ASP A 163 -13.62 17.40 14.73
C ASP A 163 -13.28 16.85 13.33
N ASN A 164 -12.52 17.62 12.55
CA ASN A 164 -11.93 17.10 11.31
C ASN A 164 -10.65 16.33 11.66
N THR A 165 -10.83 15.26 12.42
CA THR A 165 -9.74 14.39 12.92
C THR A 165 -8.93 13.86 11.75
N GLY A 166 -9.57 13.47 10.64
CA GLY A 166 -8.92 13.04 9.41
C GLY A 166 -8.00 14.12 8.85
N ALA A 167 -8.48 15.33 8.55
CA ALA A 167 -7.63 16.41 8.02
C ALA A 167 -6.44 16.75 8.93
N ILE A 168 -6.67 16.74 10.24
CA ILE A 168 -5.63 17.03 11.22
C ILE A 168 -4.55 15.94 11.24
N ILE A 169 -4.95 14.67 11.26
CA ILE A 169 -4.02 13.53 11.19
C ILE A 169 -3.27 13.55 9.86
N THR A 170 -3.96 13.84 8.76
CA THR A 170 -3.32 14.01 7.45
C THR A 170 -2.25 15.09 7.50
N TRP A 171 -2.53 16.24 8.11
CA TRP A 171 -1.56 17.33 8.22
C TRP A 171 -0.33 16.93 9.04
N ILE A 172 -0.52 16.18 10.14
CA ILE A 172 0.59 15.60 10.92
C ILE A 172 1.41 14.64 10.05
N ARG A 173 0.73 13.73 9.34
CA ARG A 173 1.38 12.73 8.49
C ARG A 173 2.20 13.36 7.37
N LEU A 174 1.69 14.42 6.75
CA LEU A 174 2.44 15.21 5.76
C LEU A 174 3.70 15.85 6.37
N GLY A 175 3.63 16.25 7.63
CA GLY A 175 4.79 16.70 8.39
C GLY A 175 5.83 15.60 8.58
N GLU A 176 5.40 14.40 9.00
CA GLU A 176 6.25 13.21 9.17
C GLU A 176 6.98 12.86 7.87
N ILE A 177 6.26 12.80 6.74
CA ILE A 177 6.84 12.49 5.43
C ILE A 177 7.92 13.50 5.03
N LYS A 178 7.71 14.80 5.30
CA LYS A 178 8.71 15.84 5.01
C LYS A 178 9.98 15.69 5.83
N VAL A 179 9.91 15.12 7.03
CA VAL A 179 11.07 14.96 7.92
C VAL A 179 11.70 13.58 7.87
N GLU A 180 11.04 12.58 7.26
CA GLU A 180 11.47 11.18 7.26
C GLU A 180 12.90 10.98 6.75
N ASN A 181 13.32 11.77 5.76
CA ASN A 181 14.65 11.71 5.18
C ASN A 181 15.63 12.75 5.75
N LEU A 182 15.22 13.50 6.78
CA LEU A 182 16.05 14.51 7.44
C LEU A 182 16.70 13.93 8.69
N ASN A 183 17.97 14.26 8.89
CA ASN A 183 18.73 13.87 10.08
C ASN A 183 18.90 15.06 11.02
N CYS A 184 18.80 14.81 12.32
CA CYS A 184 19.19 15.77 13.35
C CYS A 184 19.94 15.07 14.50
N PRO A 185 20.74 15.81 15.28
CA PRO A 185 21.34 15.30 16.52
C PRO A 185 20.28 14.81 17.52
N GLN A 186 20.72 14.09 18.55
CA GLN A 186 19.83 13.70 19.65
C GLN A 186 19.24 14.94 20.34
N PHE A 187 17.95 14.86 20.68
CA PHE A 187 17.23 15.94 21.34
C PHE A 187 17.95 16.43 22.61
N ASN A 188 18.15 17.74 22.69
CA ASN A 188 18.71 18.42 23.85
C ASN A 188 17.74 19.51 24.33
N ARG A 189 17.12 19.25 25.49
CA ARG A 189 16.12 20.15 26.08
C ARG A 189 16.65 21.56 26.37
N ALA A 190 17.82 21.67 27.00
CA ALA A 190 18.38 22.98 27.36
C ALA A 190 18.68 23.83 26.13
N LYS A 191 19.30 23.22 25.10
CA LYS A 191 19.54 23.87 23.81
C LYS A 191 18.23 24.27 23.11
N PHE A 192 17.19 23.44 23.21
CA PHE A 192 15.90 23.77 22.61
C PHE A 192 15.21 24.94 23.33
N GLU A 193 15.27 24.99 24.66
CA GLU A 193 14.74 26.11 25.44
C GLU A 193 15.46 27.44 25.09
N GLU A 194 16.78 27.42 24.92
CA GLU A 194 17.57 28.57 24.42
C GLU A 194 17.17 28.96 22.98
N ALA A 195 17.10 27.97 22.08
CA ALA A 195 16.67 28.17 20.71
C ALA A 195 15.27 28.81 20.63
N VAL A 196 14.33 28.40 21.47
CA VAL A 196 12.99 29.00 21.52
C VAL A 196 13.04 30.48 21.91
N GLN A 197 13.90 30.88 22.86
CA GLN A 197 14.04 32.30 23.20
C GLN A 197 14.59 33.11 22.02
N GLU A 198 15.57 32.56 21.30
CA GLU A 198 16.12 33.20 20.10
C GLU A 198 15.07 33.29 18.98
N ILE A 199 14.36 32.19 18.69
CA ILE A 199 13.31 32.12 17.65
C ILE A 199 12.25 33.20 17.85
N ARG A 200 11.86 33.49 19.09
CA ARG A 200 10.88 34.56 19.40
C ARG A 200 11.34 35.95 18.96
N THR A 201 12.66 36.20 18.94
CA THR A 201 13.19 37.49 18.46
C THR A 201 13.15 37.61 16.94
N LEU A 202 13.05 36.49 16.22
CA LEU A 202 13.07 36.45 14.76
C LEU A 202 11.71 36.77 14.12
N THR A 203 10.61 36.77 14.89
CA THR A 203 9.24 36.94 14.35
C THR A 203 8.95 38.32 13.77
N VAL A 204 9.86 39.28 13.95
CA VAL A 204 9.79 40.62 13.34
C VAL A 204 10.47 40.68 11.96
N LEU A 205 11.20 39.64 11.58
CA LEU A 205 11.91 39.56 10.31
C LEU A 205 11.04 38.95 9.22
N PRO A 206 11.32 39.26 7.93
CA PRO A 206 10.66 38.58 6.82
C PRO A 206 10.95 37.06 6.80
N PRO A 207 10.04 36.23 6.24
CA PRO A 207 10.18 34.77 6.15
C PRO A 207 11.51 34.28 5.60
N GLU A 208 12.04 35.00 4.61
CA GLU A 208 13.31 34.70 3.93
C GLU A 208 14.50 34.67 4.89
N TYR A 209 14.44 35.44 5.98
CA TYR A 209 15.50 35.54 6.97
C TYR A 209 15.23 34.69 8.21
N PHE A 210 13.99 34.65 8.72
CA PHE A 210 13.72 33.90 9.95
C PHE A 210 13.59 32.39 9.72
N LEU A 211 13.04 31.93 8.58
CA LEU A 211 12.79 30.50 8.35
C LEU A 211 14.08 29.68 8.35
N PRO A 212 15.15 30.06 7.62
CA PRO A 212 16.40 29.29 7.64
C PRO A 212 17.03 29.27 9.04
N ARG A 213 16.98 30.40 9.75
CA ARG A 213 17.55 30.51 11.10
C ARG A 213 16.77 29.66 12.11
N LEU A 214 15.44 29.66 12.03
CA LEU A 214 14.57 28.84 12.86
C LEU A 214 14.85 27.35 12.64
N GLN A 215 14.94 26.90 11.38
CA GLN A 215 15.26 25.51 11.04
C GLN A 215 16.63 25.10 11.59
N GLN A 216 17.63 25.98 11.46
CA GLN A 216 18.97 25.74 11.99
C GLN A 216 18.96 25.58 13.52
N LEU A 217 18.31 26.49 14.24
CA LEU A 217 18.24 26.48 15.71
C LEU A 217 17.53 25.24 16.23
N CYS A 218 16.39 24.88 15.63
CA CYS A 218 15.68 23.64 15.94
C CYS A 218 16.58 22.43 15.69
N CYS A 219 17.22 22.34 14.51
CA CYS A 219 18.06 21.21 14.14
C CYS A 219 19.25 21.05 15.10
N GLN A 220 19.91 22.14 15.50
CA GLN A 220 21.02 22.11 16.46
C GLN A 220 20.62 21.59 17.86
N ALA A 221 19.34 21.71 18.22
CA ALA A 221 18.76 21.19 19.44
C ALA A 221 18.17 19.77 19.30
N GLY A 222 18.28 19.14 18.12
CA GLY A 222 17.70 17.83 17.82
C GLY A 222 16.20 17.86 17.58
N VAL A 223 15.69 18.95 17.01
CA VAL A 223 14.27 19.12 16.62
C VAL A 223 14.19 19.43 15.13
N LEU A 224 13.40 18.66 14.39
CA LEU A 224 13.12 18.95 12.99
C LEU A 224 11.88 19.84 12.88
N TRP A 225 12.02 20.95 12.17
CA TRP A 225 10.91 21.88 11.93
C TRP A 225 10.62 21.96 10.45
N VAL A 226 9.35 21.77 10.08
CA VAL A 226 8.88 21.82 8.69
C VAL A 226 7.62 22.65 8.58
N LEU A 227 7.49 23.34 7.45
CA LEU A 227 6.26 23.99 7.05
C LEU A 227 5.48 23.03 6.14
N VAL A 228 4.25 22.72 6.53
CA VAL A 228 3.32 21.93 5.71
C VAL A 228 2.20 22.88 5.30
N GLU A 229 1.95 22.96 3.99
CA GLU A 229 0.86 23.77 3.47
C GLU A 229 -0.48 23.26 3.99
N LYS A 230 -1.42 24.18 4.14
CA LYS A 230 -2.74 23.82 4.60
C LYS A 230 -3.47 23.04 3.50
N ILE A 231 -3.91 21.84 3.85
CA ILE A 231 -4.91 21.05 3.15
C ILE A 231 -6.29 21.30 3.76
#